data_AF-X1C428-F1
#
_entry.id   AF-X1C428-F1
#
_cell.length_a   1.000
_cell.length_b   1.000
_cell.length_c   1.000
_cell.angle_alpha   90.00
_cell.angle_beta   90.00
_cell.angle_gamma   90.00
#
_symmetry.space_group_name_H-M   'P 1'
#
loop_
_entity.id
_entity.type
_entity.pdbx_description
1 polymer ?
#
loop_
_entity_poly.entity_id
_entity_poly.type
_entity_poly.pdbx_seq_one_letter_code
_entity_poly.pdbx_strand_id
1 'polypeptide(L)'
;MQSLAVRSIEALNKATQATARGWVGVDMILGSRDDGNDDRVLEINPRLTTSFIGLSRGQQGGLIYPLLNHMHGGEIHLTPWNIEACEFSVA
;
A
#
# COMPACT_ATOMS: atom_id res chain seq x y z
N MET A 1 -14.21 -8.26 -8.01
CA MET A 1 -14.62 -7.38 -6.90
C MET A 1 -13.39 -6.61 -6.46
N GLN A 2 -13.48 -5.31 -6.21
CA GLN A 2 -12.33 -4.47 -5.84
C GLN A 2 -12.00 -4.67 -4.35
N SER A 3 -10.71 -4.65 -3.97
CA SER A 3 -10.30 -4.90 -2.58
C SER A 3 -10.79 -3.79 -1.63
N LEU A 4 -10.94 -4.10 -0.34
CA LEU A 4 -11.34 -3.12 0.68
C LEU A 4 -10.37 -1.93 0.74
N ALA A 5 -9.06 -2.15 0.60
CA ALA A 5 -8.07 -1.08 0.60
C ALA A 5 -8.33 -0.02 -0.49
N VAL A 6 -8.60 -0.46 -1.73
CA VAL A 6 -8.84 0.47 -2.84
C VAL A 6 -10.16 1.22 -2.66
N ARG A 7 -11.23 0.52 -2.24
CA ARG A 7 -12.52 1.16 -1.95
C ARG A 7 -12.41 2.22 -0.85
N SER A 8 -11.54 2.01 0.13
CA SER A 8 -11.29 2.98 1.21
C SER A 8 -10.58 4.24 0.71
N ILE A 9 -9.65 4.12 -0.24
CA ILE A 9 -9.02 5.28 -0.89
C ILE A 9 -10.05 6.06 -1.73
N GLU A 10 -10.94 5.37 -2.45
CA GLU A 10 -12.03 6.02 -3.18
C GLU A 10 -12.99 6.78 -2.24
N ALA A 11 -13.32 6.19 -1.10
CA ALA A 11 -14.13 6.84 -0.07
C ALA A 11 -13.44 8.08 0.51
N LEU A 12 -12.13 8.01 0.80
CA LEU A 12 -11.32 9.17 1.20
C LEU A 12 -11.39 10.28 0.15
N ASN A 13 -11.19 9.93 -1.12
CA ASN A 13 -11.20 10.91 -2.20
C ASN A 13 -12.56 11.63 -2.30
N LYS A 14 -13.65 10.87 -2.16
CA LYS A 14 -15.01 11.42 -2.15
C LYS A 14 -15.26 12.34 -0.94
N ALA A 15 -14.83 11.94 0.25
CA ALA A 15 -15.04 12.68 1.49
C ALA A 15 -14.25 14.00 1.52
N THR A 16 -13.04 14.00 0.95
CA THR A 16 -12.14 15.16 0.94
C THR A 16 -12.29 16.04 -0.29
N GLN A 17 -13.03 15.60 -1.31
CA GLN A 17 -13.08 16.22 -2.64
C GLN A 17 -11.69 16.41 -3.28
N ALA A 18 -10.73 15.59 -2.90
CA ALA A 18 -9.36 15.60 -3.42
C ALA A 18 -8.94 14.20 -3.84
N THR A 19 -8.04 14.10 -4.83
CA THR A 19 -7.50 12.81 -5.26
C THR A 19 -6.18 12.55 -4.56
N ALA A 20 -6.11 11.46 -3.77
CA ALA A 20 -4.85 10.98 -3.25
C ALA A 20 -3.89 10.61 -4.40
N ARG A 21 -2.65 11.11 -4.35
CA ARG A 21 -1.62 10.89 -5.37
C ARG A 21 -0.33 10.42 -4.72
N GLY A 22 0.41 9.55 -5.40
CA GLY A 22 1.64 8.95 -4.88
C GLY A 22 1.35 7.77 -3.95
N TRP A 23 2.10 7.67 -2.86
CA TRP A 23 1.97 6.57 -1.90
C TRP A 23 0.85 6.82 -0.89
N VAL A 24 -0.04 5.83 -0.73
CA VAL A 24 -1.10 5.83 0.28
C VAL A 24 -1.00 4.55 1.09
N GLY A 25 -0.70 4.67 2.39
CA GLY A 25 -0.78 3.56 3.34
C GLY A 25 -2.22 3.32 3.76
N VAL A 26 -2.63 2.05 3.86
CA VAL A 26 -3.94 1.66 4.40
C VAL A 26 -3.70 0.62 5.48
N ASP A 27 -3.98 0.98 6.72
CA ASP A 27 -3.82 0.09 7.86
C ASP A 27 -5.13 -0.65 8.10
N MET A 28 -5.03 -1.98 8.21
CA MET A 28 -6.18 -2.86 8.23
C MET A 28 -6.09 -3.88 9.37
N ILE A 29 -7.25 -4.27 9.86
CA ILE A 29 -7.44 -5.44 10.72
C ILE A 29 -8.06 -6.52 9.83
N LEU A 30 -7.35 -7.63 9.64
CA LEU A 30 -7.81 -8.75 8.82
C LEU A 30 -8.79 -9.62 9.61
N GLY A 31 -9.92 -9.95 8.99
CA GLY A 31 -10.93 -10.82 9.55
C GLY A 31 -10.62 -12.30 9.36
N SER A 32 -11.45 -13.19 9.93
CA SER A 32 -11.26 -14.64 9.82
C SER A 32 -11.73 -15.26 8.50
N ARG A 33 -12.41 -14.48 7.65
CA ARG A 33 -12.93 -14.97 6.37
C ARG A 33 -11.92 -14.73 5.26
N ASP A 34 -11.61 -15.78 4.51
CA ASP A 34 -10.68 -15.72 3.37
C ASP A 34 -11.17 -14.82 2.22
N ASP A 35 -12.46 -14.49 2.19
CA ASP A 35 -13.03 -13.56 1.20
C ASP A 35 -12.86 -12.07 1.56
N GLY A 36 -12.25 -11.77 2.72
CA GLY A 36 -11.99 -10.42 3.19
C GLY A 36 -13.23 -9.64 3.65
N ASN A 37 -14.41 -10.26 3.72
CA ASN A 37 -15.64 -9.56 4.14
C ASN A 37 -15.63 -9.12 5.62
N ASP A 38 -14.78 -9.75 6.43
CA ASP A 38 -14.59 -9.38 7.83
C ASP A 38 -13.43 -8.39 8.05
N ASP A 39 -12.73 -8.00 7.00
CA ASP A 39 -11.65 -7.00 7.10
C ASP A 39 -12.20 -5.63 7.47
N ARG A 40 -11.40 -4.85 8.21
CA ARG A 40 -11.73 -3.48 8.60
C ARG A 40 -10.55 -2.57 8.30
N VAL A 41 -10.84 -1.36 7.80
CA VAL A 41 -9.83 -0.31 7.69
C VAL A 41 -9.78 0.47 9.00
N LEU A 42 -8.57 0.64 9.54
CA LEU A 42 -8.30 1.39 10.76
C LEU A 42 -7.88 2.83 10.43
N GLU A 43 -6.96 3.00 9.48
CA GLU A 43 -6.37 4.29 9.13
C GLU A 43 -6.02 4.36 7.64
N ILE A 44 -6.13 5.55 7.04
CA ILE A 44 -5.64 5.84 5.69
C ILE A 44 -4.61 6.96 5.80
N ASN A 45 -3.40 6.68 5.34
CA ASN A 45 -2.24 7.58 5.37
C ASN A 45 -1.89 8.05 3.96
N PRO A 46 -2.37 9.22 3.49
CA PRO A 46 -1.99 9.78 2.19
C PRO A 46 -0.58 10.40 2.22
N ARG A 47 0.38 9.63 2.74
CA ARG A 47 1.80 9.95 2.93
C ARG A 47 2.60 8.66 3.06
N LEU A 48 3.93 8.76 2.97
CA LEU A 48 4.80 7.65 3.34
C LEU A 48 4.63 7.30 4.84
N THR A 49 4.59 5.99 5.10
CA THR A 49 4.55 5.37 6.42
C THR A 49 5.82 4.58 6.66
N THR A 50 6.16 4.26 7.91
CA THR A 50 7.36 3.48 8.23
C THR A 50 7.36 2.10 7.54
N SER A 51 6.19 1.50 7.33
CA SER A 51 6.03 0.24 6.58
C SER A 51 6.59 0.30 5.15
N PHE A 52 6.71 1.49 4.54
CA PHE A 52 7.37 1.68 3.25
C PHE A 52 8.82 1.18 3.24
N ILE A 53 9.55 1.34 4.34
CA ILE A 53 10.96 0.89 4.43
C ILE A 53 11.02 -0.64 4.40
N GLY A 54 10.12 -1.30 5.14
CA GLY A 54 10.00 -2.76 5.13
C GLY A 54 9.64 -3.30 3.74
N LEU A 55 8.57 -2.75 3.15
CA LEU A 55 8.13 -3.13 1.80
C LEU A 55 9.20 -2.85 0.74
N SER A 56 9.98 -1.78 0.89
CA SER A 56 11.08 -1.47 -0.03
C SER A 56 12.15 -2.56 -0.07
N ARG A 57 12.36 -3.31 1.03
CA ARG A 57 13.30 -4.44 1.04
C ARG A 57 12.80 -5.64 0.24
N GLY A 58 11.48 -5.81 0.15
CA GLY A 58 10.84 -6.87 -0.62
C GLY A 58 10.84 -6.64 -2.13
N GLN A 59 11.35 -5.51 -2.62
CA GLN A 59 11.43 -5.18 -4.04
C GLN A 59 12.87 -5.03 -4.50
N GLN A 60 13.20 -5.64 -5.63
CA GLN A 60 14.52 -5.50 -6.21
C GLN A 60 14.73 -4.05 -6.67
N GLY A 61 15.71 -3.36 -6.07
CA GLY A 61 15.96 -1.94 -6.33
C GLY A 61 15.09 -0.96 -5.52
N GLY A 62 14.22 -1.47 -4.63
CA GLY A 62 13.38 -0.66 -3.75
C GLY A 62 12.16 -0.02 -4.41
N LEU A 63 11.32 0.64 -3.61
CA LEU A 63 10.05 1.22 -4.07
C LEU A 63 10.16 2.70 -4.48
N ILE A 64 11.28 3.37 -4.21
CA ILE A 64 11.46 4.78 -4.54
C ILE A 64 11.50 5.01 -6.05
N TYR A 65 12.23 4.18 -6.80
CA TYR A 65 12.33 4.38 -8.25
C TYR A 65 10.99 4.23 -8.98
N PRO A 66 10.18 3.16 -8.75
CA PRO A 66 8.83 3.06 -9.32
C PRO A 66 7.91 4.23 -8.93
N LEU A 67 7.99 4.70 -7.69
CA LEU A 67 7.21 5.85 -7.21
C LEU A 67 7.59 7.14 -7.94
N LEU A 68 8.88 7.45 -8.06
CA LEU A 68 9.37 8.62 -8.80
C LEU A 68 8.98 8.53 -10.28
N ASN A 69 9.10 7.35 -10.91
CA ASN A 69 8.70 7.15 -12.30
C ASN A 69 7.20 7.45 -12.49
N HIS A 70 6.35 6.95 -11.59
CA HIS A 70 4.92 7.24 -11.61
C HIS A 70 4.60 8.72 -11.46
N MET A 71 5.29 9.42 -10.56
CA MET A 71 5.10 10.87 -10.37
C MET A 71 5.51 11.68 -11.61
N HIS A 72 6.38 11.15 -12.46
CA HIS A 72 6.73 11.74 -13.76
C HIS A 72 5.79 11.31 -14.91
N GLY A 73 4.71 10.57 -14.61
CA GLY A 73 3.75 10.08 -15.60
C GLY A 73 4.17 8.77 -16.28
N GLY A 74 5.24 8.12 -15.81
CA GLY A 74 5.65 6.80 -16.27
C GLY A 74 4.80 5.67 -15.70
N GLU A 75 4.92 4.50 -16.31
CA GLU A 75 4.27 3.28 -15.79
C GLU A 75 4.91 2.80 -14.49
N ILE A 76 4.10 2.19 -13.62
CA ILE A 76 4.61 1.53 -12.40
C ILE A 76 5.11 0.15 -12.80
N HIS A 77 6.42 -0.05 -12.76
CA HIS A 77 7.04 -1.37 -12.90
C HIS A 77 7.48 -1.86 -11.53
N LEU A 78 6.89 -2.96 -11.06
CA LEU A 78 7.30 -3.67 -9.84
C LEU A 78 7.88 -5.03 -10.23
N THR A 79 8.96 -5.39 -9.57
CA THR A 79 9.53 -6.74 -9.67
C THR A 79 8.72 -7.73 -8.81
N PRO A 80 8.85 -9.04 -9.04
CA PRO A 80 8.28 -10.03 -8.11
C PRO A 80 8.74 -9.76 -6.67
N TRP A 81 7.81 -9.90 -5.72
CA TRP A 81 8.11 -9.66 -4.30
C TRP A 81 9.04 -10.76 -3.75
N ASN A 82 10.13 -10.34 -3.12
CA ASN A 82 10.95 -11.22 -2.28
C ASN A 82 10.33 -11.29 -0.87
N ILE A 83 9.54 -12.34 -0.62
CA ILE A 83 8.79 -12.50 0.63
C ILE A 83 9.72 -12.75 1.83
N GLU A 84 10.84 -13.45 1.62
CA GLU A 84 11.83 -13.71 2.68
C GLU A 84 12.48 -12.42 3.21
N ALA A 85 12.59 -11.38 2.36
CA ALA A 85 13.14 -10.08 2.74
C ALA A 85 12.19 -9.24 3.61
N CYS A 86 10.94 -9.69 3.78
CA CYS A 86 9.89 -9.04 4.57
C CYS A 86 9.66 -9.70 5.94
N GLU A 87 10.46 -10.70 6.32
CA GLU A 87 10.42 -11.26 7.67
C GLU A 87 11.10 -10.32 8.69
N PHE A 88 10.42 -10.08 9.81
CA PHE A 88 10.96 -9.36 10.95
C PHE A 88 11.14 -10.34 12.10
N SER A 89 12.38 -10.62 12.49
CA SER A 89 12.67 -11.26 13.78
C SER A 89 12.89 -10.17 14.82
N VAL A 90 12.19 -10.31 15.94
CA VAL A 90 12.55 -9.59 17.16
C VAL A 90 13.60 -10.48 17.82
N ALA A 91 14.85 -10.02 17.86
CA ALA A 91 15.93 -10.71 18.57
C ALA A 91 15.63 -10.77 20.08
#